data_AF-A0A9J7DV98-F1
#
_entry.id   AF-A0A9J7DV98-F1
#
_cell.length_a   1.000
_cell.length_b   1.000
_cell.length_c   1.000
_cell.angle_alpha   90.00
_cell.angle_beta   90.00
_cell.angle_gamma   90.00
#
_symmetry.space_group_name_H-M   'P 1'
#
loop_
_entity.id
_entity.type
_entity.pdbx_description
1 polymer ?
#
loop_
_entity_poly.entity_id
_entity_poly.type
_entity_poly.pdbx_seq_one_letter_code
_entity_poly.pdbx_strand_id
1 'polypeptide(L)'
;MSDNNGKSRLVSYEQVKSIIDFMAQHVEFASGNLRSLEARHTSKRLWEELAKILNSCRGGTKKTTDGWSKYWSDFKNKLKNKVWLLKRKKAGNSLKGVRPLTKMEKRVLAILGPYYEKKKSKDADSHSSFQNNMHPKVKLETFQETVHVNSFSKANNATRRLSGGEDDSDYSAESFEGEYTNDNDSNAPALQSIYPKWLIEVEKKRADAELIRAKAEEQRAVVASKTAEASLLQAEALRRLADAATTQAEAITRIAGILESRAQRNSMLDL
;
A
#
# COMPACT_ATOMS: atom_id res chain seq x y z
N MET A 1 50.29 -11.72 25.71
CA MET A 1 50.06 -11.62 24.25
C MET A 1 48.60 -11.87 23.92
N SER A 2 47.89 -10.89 23.35
CA SER A 2 46.80 -11.09 22.38
C SER A 2 46.35 -9.73 21.84
N ASP A 3 47.11 -9.22 20.88
CA ASP A 3 46.75 -8.05 20.08
C ASP A 3 45.56 -8.37 19.18
N ASN A 4 44.33 -8.18 19.65
CA ASN A 4 43.14 -8.19 18.78
C ASN A 4 42.92 -6.81 18.18
N ASN A 5 43.85 -6.44 17.31
CA ASN A 5 43.80 -5.26 16.45
C ASN A 5 42.52 -5.32 15.58
N GLY A 6 41.64 -4.35 15.79
CA GLY A 6 40.30 -4.20 15.21
C GLY A 6 40.28 -3.95 13.70
N LYS A 7 40.88 -4.84 12.91
CA LYS A 7 40.62 -4.92 11.47
C LYS A 7 39.27 -5.62 11.30
N SER A 8 38.22 -4.84 11.07
CA SER A 8 36.96 -5.35 10.51
C SER A 8 37.30 -6.30 9.36
N ARG A 9 37.19 -7.61 9.58
CA ARG A 9 37.43 -8.60 8.53
C ARG A 9 36.49 -8.26 7.37
N LEU A 10 37.06 -8.13 6.17
CA LEU A 10 36.29 -7.91 4.95
C LEU A 10 35.28 -9.06 4.79
N VAL A 11 34.14 -8.77 4.15
CA VAL A 11 33.17 -9.83 3.82
C VAL A 11 33.84 -10.78 2.83
N SER A 12 33.92 -12.06 3.20
CA SER A 12 34.56 -13.10 2.37
C SER A 12 33.77 -13.35 1.09
N TYR A 13 34.43 -13.84 0.05
CA TYR A 13 33.77 -14.24 -1.20
C TYR A 13 32.62 -15.22 -0.96
N GLU A 14 32.82 -16.22 -0.11
CA GLU A 14 31.77 -17.20 0.25
C GLU A 14 30.56 -16.52 0.88
N GLN A 15 30.77 -15.51 1.72
CA GLN A 15 29.69 -14.75 2.34
C GLN A 15 28.95 -13.89 1.31
N VAL A 16 29.68 -13.27 0.36
CA VAL A 16 29.07 -12.53 -0.75
C VAL A 16 28.27 -13.46 -1.66
N LYS A 17 28.76 -14.66 -1.93
CA LYS A 17 28.04 -15.64 -2.72
C LYS A 17 26.76 -16.09 -2.00
N SER A 18 26.86 -16.46 -0.73
CA SER A 18 25.72 -16.90 0.09
C SER A 18 24.65 -15.84 0.26
N ILE A 19 25.01 -14.56 0.47
CA ILE A 19 23.99 -13.49 0.53
C ILE A 19 23.28 -13.33 -0.81
N ILE A 20 23.98 -13.42 -1.94
CA ILE A 20 23.36 -13.31 -3.26
C ILE A 20 22.46 -14.51 -3.56
N ASP A 21 22.90 -15.72 -3.19
CA ASP A 21 22.10 -16.95 -3.32
C ASP A 21 20.79 -16.88 -2.51
N PHE A 22 20.86 -16.35 -1.29
CA PHE A 22 19.67 -16.14 -0.44
C PHE A 22 18.75 -15.06 -1.01
N MET A 23 19.30 -13.93 -1.46
CA MET A 23 18.53 -12.84 -2.07
C MET A 23 17.83 -13.27 -3.37
N ALA A 24 18.42 -14.21 -4.12
CA ALA A 24 17.82 -14.76 -5.32
C ALA A 24 16.55 -15.60 -5.02
N GLN A 25 16.52 -16.27 -3.87
CA GLN A 25 15.36 -17.06 -3.42
C GLN A 25 14.25 -16.17 -2.85
N HIS A 26 14.60 -14.98 -2.35
CA HIS A 26 13.66 -14.03 -1.75
C HIS A 26 13.72 -12.67 -2.44
N VAL A 27 13.24 -12.59 -3.68
CA VAL A 27 13.36 -11.38 -4.53
C VAL A 27 12.65 -10.14 -3.94
N GLU A 28 11.48 -10.31 -3.35
CA GLU A 28 10.74 -9.20 -2.70
C GLU A 28 11.47 -8.65 -1.48
N PHE A 29 12.13 -9.54 -0.73
CA PHE A 29 13.01 -9.18 0.38
C PHE A 29 14.28 -8.46 -0.11
N ALA A 30 14.91 -8.96 -1.18
CA ALA A 30 16.12 -8.39 -1.75
C ALA A 30 15.93 -6.94 -2.23
N SER A 31 14.79 -6.69 -2.90
CA SER A 31 14.40 -5.37 -3.41
C SER A 31 13.98 -4.40 -2.31
N GLY A 32 13.50 -4.89 -1.15
CA GLY A 32 12.98 -4.07 -0.07
C GLY A 32 11.53 -3.61 -0.32
N ASN A 33 10.75 -4.41 -1.06
CA ASN A 33 9.35 -4.11 -1.38
C ASN A 33 8.36 -4.61 -0.30
N LEU A 34 8.86 -5.25 0.76
CA LEU A 34 8.09 -5.73 1.91
C LEU A 34 7.62 -4.56 2.79
N ARG A 35 6.50 -3.92 2.44
CA ARG A 35 6.01 -2.69 3.10
C ARG A 35 4.86 -2.87 4.10
N SER A 36 4.15 -4.00 4.05
CA SER A 36 3.07 -4.31 5.00
C SER A 36 3.61 -4.67 6.39
N LEU A 37 2.78 -4.59 7.44
CA LEU A 37 3.16 -4.97 8.82
C LEU A 37 3.67 -6.41 8.89
N GLU A 38 2.92 -7.36 8.32
CA GLU A 38 3.32 -8.76 8.21
C GLU A 38 4.66 -8.92 7.45
N ALA A 39 4.83 -8.12 6.39
CA ALA A 39 6.04 -8.10 5.57
C ALA A 39 7.29 -7.59 6.33
N ARG A 40 7.12 -6.74 7.35
CA ARG A 40 8.22 -6.34 8.25
C ARG A 40 8.66 -7.49 9.16
N HIS A 41 7.71 -8.25 9.70
CA HIS A 41 8.02 -9.43 10.52
C HIS A 41 8.73 -10.50 9.70
N THR A 42 8.28 -10.76 8.48
CA THR A 42 8.97 -11.70 7.57
C THR A 42 10.36 -11.18 7.21
N SER A 43 10.52 -9.89 6.90
CA SER A 43 11.84 -9.31 6.63
C SER A 43 12.79 -9.45 7.82
N LYS A 44 12.31 -9.27 9.07
CA LYS A 44 13.13 -9.46 10.27
C LYS A 44 13.60 -10.91 10.40
N ARG A 45 12.68 -11.87 10.24
CA ARG A 45 13.01 -13.32 10.29
C ARG A 45 14.03 -13.71 9.22
N LEU A 46 13.84 -13.25 7.98
CA LEU A 46 14.77 -13.52 6.88
C LEU A 46 16.16 -12.94 7.13
N TRP A 47 16.26 -11.73 7.69
CA TRP A 47 17.56 -11.18 8.08
C TRP A 47 18.23 -11.98 9.20
N GLU A 48 17.47 -12.44 10.19
CA GLU A 48 18.01 -13.27 11.29
C GLU A 48 18.53 -14.62 10.79
N GLU A 49 17.78 -15.27 9.90
CA GLU A 49 18.17 -16.52 9.24
C GLU A 49 19.45 -16.33 8.42
N LEU A 50 19.46 -15.31 7.56
CA LEU A 50 20.62 -14.98 6.74
C LEU A 50 21.86 -14.66 7.59
N ALA A 51 21.70 -13.93 8.69
CA ALA A 51 22.79 -13.63 9.60
C ALA A 51 23.40 -14.91 10.21
N LYS A 52 22.57 -15.91 10.58
CA LYS A 52 23.05 -17.21 11.06
C LYS A 52 23.84 -17.96 9.99
N ILE A 53 23.35 -17.98 8.76
CA ILE A 53 24.04 -18.62 7.61
C ILE A 53 25.41 -17.97 7.36
N LEU A 54 25.44 -16.63 7.29
CA LEU A 54 26.66 -15.88 6.98
C LEU A 54 27.69 -15.92 8.10
N ASN A 55 27.26 -15.91 9.36
CA ASN A 55 28.15 -15.97 10.51
C ASN A 55 28.74 -17.38 10.75
N SER A 56 28.09 -18.41 10.19
CA SER A 56 28.58 -19.80 10.18
C SER A 56 29.64 -20.06 9.11
N CYS A 57 29.82 -19.14 8.14
CA CYS A 57 30.84 -19.27 7.11
C CYS A 57 32.26 -19.20 7.71
N ARG A 58 33.07 -20.23 7.51
CA ARG A 58 34.46 -20.30 8.01
C ARG A 58 35.31 -19.16 7.42
N GLY A 59 36.06 -18.47 8.28
CA GLY A 59 36.97 -17.40 7.86
C GLY A 59 36.28 -16.08 7.45
N GLY A 60 34.96 -16.00 7.56
CA GLY A 60 34.18 -14.80 7.26
C GLY A 60 34.14 -13.77 8.38
N THR A 61 33.59 -12.59 8.07
CA THR A 61 33.28 -11.56 9.06
C THR A 61 31.99 -11.90 9.79
N LYS A 62 31.90 -11.62 11.08
CA LYS A 62 30.67 -11.82 11.85
C LYS A 62 29.99 -10.47 12.05
N LYS A 63 28.71 -10.39 11.71
CA LYS A 63 27.91 -9.17 11.87
C LYS A 63 26.57 -9.51 12.50
N THR A 64 25.98 -8.51 13.15
CA THR A 64 24.59 -8.57 13.59
C THR A 64 23.66 -8.58 12.37
N THR A 65 22.41 -8.96 12.60
CA THR A 65 21.30 -8.85 11.63
C THR A 65 21.27 -7.47 10.96
N ASP A 66 21.35 -6.40 11.75
CA ASP A 66 21.41 -5.02 11.25
C ASP A 66 22.67 -4.75 10.42
N GLY A 67 23.83 -5.25 10.85
CA GLY A 67 25.09 -5.11 10.11
C GLY A 67 25.04 -5.75 8.72
N TRP A 68 24.33 -6.88 8.57
CA TRP A 68 24.10 -7.52 7.26
C TRP A 68 23.08 -6.75 6.41
N SER A 69 22.01 -6.25 7.01
CA SER A 69 21.03 -5.37 6.34
C SER A 69 21.69 -4.10 5.79
N LYS A 70 22.54 -3.47 6.60
CA LYS A 70 23.35 -2.31 6.20
C LYS A 70 24.31 -2.66 5.07
N TYR A 71 25.04 -3.77 5.19
CA TYR A 71 25.96 -4.23 4.15
C TYR A 71 25.26 -4.41 2.79
N TRP A 72 24.08 -5.05 2.79
CA TRP A 72 23.30 -5.22 1.57
C TRP A 72 22.82 -3.89 0.99
N SER A 73 22.39 -2.96 1.83
CA SER A 73 21.99 -1.61 1.42
C SER A 73 23.15 -0.83 0.79
N ASP A 74 24.34 -0.91 1.39
CA ASP A 74 25.56 -0.29 0.86
C ASP A 74 26.02 -0.95 -0.45
N PHE A 75 25.95 -2.28 -0.54
CA PHE A 75 26.24 -3.03 -1.76
C PHE A 75 25.33 -2.56 -2.91
N LYS A 76 24.03 -2.46 -2.61
CA LYS A 76 22.99 -1.93 -3.49
C LYS A 76 23.34 -0.51 -3.99
N ASN A 77 23.65 0.41 -3.09
CA ASN A 77 24.02 1.78 -3.45
C ASN A 77 25.29 1.86 -4.31
N LYS A 78 26.32 1.07 -3.98
CA LYS A 78 27.54 0.96 -4.78
C LYS A 78 27.24 0.43 -6.18
N LEU A 79 26.39 -0.58 -6.29
CA LEU A 79 25.95 -1.14 -7.58
C LEU A 79 25.22 -0.10 -8.43
N LYS A 80 24.26 0.65 -7.86
CA LYS A 80 23.56 1.74 -8.56
C LYS A 80 24.53 2.79 -9.12
N ASN A 81 25.46 3.26 -8.28
CA ASN A 81 26.44 4.27 -8.68
C ASN A 81 27.34 3.75 -9.81
N LYS A 82 27.77 2.49 -9.72
CA LYS A 82 28.61 1.86 -10.75
C LYS A 82 27.88 1.69 -12.08
N VAL A 83 26.62 1.23 -12.05
CA VAL A 83 25.77 1.12 -13.25
C VAL A 83 25.58 2.50 -13.89
N TRP A 84 25.28 3.52 -13.10
CA TRP A 84 25.12 4.89 -13.59
C TRP A 84 26.39 5.44 -14.25
N LEU A 85 27.56 5.24 -13.62
CA LEU A 85 28.86 5.62 -14.19
C LEU A 85 29.13 4.92 -15.52
N LEU A 86 28.83 3.62 -15.63
CA LEU A 86 28.98 2.85 -16.86
C LEU A 86 28.05 3.34 -17.97
N LYS A 87 26.81 3.72 -17.64
CA LYS A 87 25.87 4.31 -18.61
C LYS A 87 26.39 5.65 -19.14
N ARG A 88 26.88 6.54 -18.27
CA ARG A 88 27.49 7.82 -18.70
C ARG A 88 28.71 7.62 -19.59
N LYS A 89 29.57 6.66 -19.25
CA LYS A 89 30.73 6.31 -20.10
C LYS A 89 30.30 5.85 -21.50
N LYS A 90 29.23 5.05 -21.59
CA LYS A 90 28.67 4.63 -22.89
C LYS A 90 28.05 5.79 -23.68
N ALA A 91 27.49 6.80 -23.01
CA ALA A 91 26.93 7.99 -23.61
C ALA A 91 27.97 9.03 -24.08
N GLY A 92 29.26 8.66 -24.15
CA GLY A 92 30.32 9.53 -24.65
C GLY A 92 31.02 10.40 -23.60
N ASN A 93 30.66 10.31 -22.31
CA ASN A 93 31.45 10.97 -21.27
C ASN A 93 32.80 10.24 -21.08
N SER A 94 33.91 10.96 -21.19
CA SER A 94 35.27 10.46 -20.92
C SER A 94 35.53 10.24 -19.41
N LEU A 95 34.81 9.27 -18.82
CA LEU A 95 35.05 8.76 -17.47
C LEU A 95 36.13 7.67 -17.55
N LYS A 96 37.39 8.04 -17.25
CA LYS A 96 38.52 7.10 -17.16
C LYS A 96 38.37 6.20 -15.92
N GLY A 97 38.76 4.93 -16.04
CA GLY A 97 38.90 4.02 -14.89
C GLY A 97 37.65 3.30 -14.39
N VAL A 98 36.46 3.49 -14.97
CA VAL A 98 35.26 2.74 -14.54
C VAL A 98 35.38 1.27 -14.95
N ARG A 99 35.57 0.38 -13.96
CA ARG A 99 35.65 -1.07 -14.16
C ARG A 99 34.27 -1.64 -14.56
N PRO A 100 34.22 -2.67 -15.42
CA PRO A 100 32.99 -3.40 -15.72
C PRO A 100 32.35 -4.02 -14.47
N LEU A 101 31.05 -4.33 -14.57
CA LEU A 101 30.36 -5.09 -13.53
C LEU A 101 30.95 -6.50 -13.41
N THR A 102 31.21 -6.93 -12.19
CA THR A 102 31.62 -8.30 -11.86
C THR A 102 30.47 -9.29 -12.09
N LYS A 103 30.77 -10.58 -12.15
CA LYS A 103 29.74 -11.63 -12.31
C LYS A 103 28.68 -11.57 -11.19
N MET A 104 29.10 -11.32 -9.96
CA MET A 104 28.20 -11.22 -8.80
C MET A 104 27.34 -9.94 -8.85
N GLU A 105 27.93 -8.81 -9.23
CA GLU A 105 27.18 -7.55 -9.40
C GLU A 105 26.12 -7.67 -10.49
N LYS A 106 26.42 -8.32 -11.61
CA LYS A 106 25.44 -8.59 -12.68
C LYS A 106 24.30 -9.47 -12.17
N ARG A 107 24.60 -10.49 -11.38
CA ARG A 107 23.59 -11.37 -10.79
C ARG A 107 22.67 -10.62 -9.83
N VAL A 108 23.21 -9.75 -8.98
CA VAL A 108 22.40 -8.90 -8.10
C VAL A 108 21.52 -7.95 -8.90
N LEU A 109 22.04 -7.38 -9.98
CA LEU A 109 21.24 -6.52 -10.85
C LEU A 109 20.05 -7.26 -11.48
N ALA A 110 20.25 -8.53 -11.88
CA ALA A 110 19.17 -9.38 -12.39
C ALA A 110 18.11 -9.67 -11.32
N ILE A 111 18.50 -9.95 -10.08
CA ILE A 111 17.58 -10.18 -8.95
C ILE A 111 16.73 -8.91 -8.67
N LEU A 112 17.35 -7.73 -8.71
CA LEU A 112 16.66 -6.48 -8.39
C LEU A 112 15.78 -5.94 -9.52
N GLY A 113 15.95 -6.46 -10.74
CA GLY A 113 15.17 -6.11 -11.91
C GLY A 113 15.51 -4.75 -12.54
N PRO A 114 14.94 -4.46 -13.73
CA PRO A 114 15.29 -3.30 -14.55
C PRO A 114 14.96 -1.94 -13.89
N TYR A 115 14.01 -1.90 -12.97
CA TYR A 115 13.63 -0.68 -12.25
C TYR A 115 14.69 -0.21 -11.25
N TYR A 116 15.65 -1.07 -10.89
CA TYR A 116 16.69 -0.75 -9.93
C TYR A 116 17.70 0.29 -10.43
N GLU A 117 17.83 0.44 -11.75
CA GLU A 117 18.79 1.35 -12.40
C GLU A 117 18.35 2.82 -12.43
N LYS A 118 17.08 3.11 -12.14
CA LYS A 118 16.56 4.48 -12.16
C LYS A 118 16.99 5.21 -10.89
N LYS A 119 18.10 5.96 -10.96
CA LYS A 119 18.38 7.03 -10.02
C LYS A 119 17.30 8.10 -10.22
N LYS A 120 16.58 8.49 -9.16
CA LYS A 120 15.81 9.75 -9.18
C LYS A 120 16.84 10.87 -9.37
N SER A 121 16.87 11.48 -10.55
CA SER A 121 17.58 12.73 -10.77
C SER A 121 17.01 13.75 -9.80
N LYS A 122 17.87 14.41 -9.02
CA LYS A 122 17.47 15.48 -8.10
C LYS A 122 17.16 16.79 -8.86
N ASP A 123 17.32 16.76 -10.19
CA ASP A 123 17.27 17.92 -11.08
C ASP A 123 16.04 17.91 -12.02
N ALA A 124 14.98 17.18 -11.67
CA ALA A 124 13.74 17.11 -12.46
C ALA A 124 12.49 17.58 -11.70
N ASP A 125 12.65 18.26 -10.57
CA ASP A 125 11.56 18.97 -9.88
C ASP A 125 11.56 20.43 -10.34
N SER A 126 11.14 20.66 -11.59
CA SER A 126 10.58 21.91 -12.10
C SER A 126 10.07 21.63 -13.51
N HIS A 127 8.75 21.71 -13.69
CA HIS A 127 7.98 21.40 -14.91
C HIS A 127 7.66 19.93 -15.21
N SER A 128 6.64 19.42 -14.51
CA SER A 128 5.67 18.51 -15.12
C SER A 128 4.28 18.91 -14.63
N SER A 129 3.76 19.95 -15.26
CA SER A 129 2.35 20.33 -15.24
C SER A 129 1.46 19.13 -15.58
N PHE A 130 0.46 18.90 -14.73
CA PHE A 130 -0.88 18.43 -15.07
C PHE A 130 -1.06 17.61 -16.37
N GLN A 131 -1.10 16.29 -16.22
CA GLN A 131 -1.99 15.45 -17.03
C GLN A 131 -2.72 14.46 -16.11
N ASN A 132 -3.76 14.95 -15.46
CA ASN A 132 -4.87 14.11 -15.01
C ASN A 132 -5.76 13.86 -16.22
N ASN A 133 -5.77 12.63 -16.74
CA ASN A 133 -6.73 12.19 -17.73
C ASN A 133 -7.31 10.83 -17.32
N MET A 134 -8.43 10.87 -16.60
CA MET A 134 -9.55 9.93 -16.70
C MET A 134 -10.61 10.31 -15.66
N HIS A 135 -11.49 11.23 -16.04
CA HIS A 135 -12.80 11.39 -15.41
C HIS A 135 -13.82 10.67 -16.30
N PRO A 136 -14.55 9.64 -15.84
CA PRO A 136 -15.70 9.15 -16.57
C PRO A 136 -16.78 10.25 -16.55
N LYS A 137 -17.13 10.80 -17.71
CA LYS A 137 -18.29 11.70 -17.86
C LYS A 137 -19.57 10.91 -17.52
N VAL A 138 -20.09 11.10 -16.31
CA VAL A 138 -21.50 10.79 -16.01
C VAL A 138 -22.33 11.91 -16.64
N LYS A 139 -23.07 11.58 -17.71
CA LYS A 139 -24.10 12.47 -18.26
C LYS A 139 -25.24 12.51 -17.25
N LEU A 140 -25.41 13.65 -16.58
CA LEU A 140 -26.63 13.95 -15.84
C LEU A 140 -27.65 14.44 -16.88
N GLU A 141 -28.64 13.60 -17.18
CA GLU A 141 -29.77 13.97 -18.03
C GLU A 141 -30.80 14.68 -17.14
N THR A 142 -30.84 16.00 -17.25
CA THR A 142 -31.82 16.86 -16.57
C THR A 142 -33.17 16.66 -17.25
N PHE A 143 -34.06 15.90 -16.62
CA PHE A 143 -35.47 15.91 -16.98
C PHE A 143 -36.08 17.25 -16.54
N GLN A 144 -36.43 18.07 -17.53
CA GLN A 144 -37.39 19.16 -17.36
C GLN A 144 -38.78 18.56 -17.23
N GLU A 145 -39.42 18.76 -16.09
CA GLU A 145 -40.87 18.82 -16.04
C GLU A 145 -41.31 20.00 -15.17
N THR A 146 -42.10 20.85 -15.81
CA THR A 146 -42.56 22.17 -15.39
C THR A 146 -43.79 22.06 -14.49
N VAL A 147 -43.78 22.67 -13.31
CA VAL A 147 -45.01 23.24 -12.72
C VAL A 147 -44.72 24.60 -12.07
N HIS A 148 -45.65 25.50 -12.33
CA HIS A 148 -45.66 26.94 -12.19
C HIS A 148 -45.81 27.45 -10.74
N VAL A 149 -45.08 28.54 -10.46
CA VAL A 149 -45.35 29.71 -9.58
C VAL A 149 -46.25 29.59 -8.33
N ASN A 150 -45.73 30.05 -7.19
CA ASN A 150 -46.15 31.35 -6.66
C ASN A 150 -45.16 31.92 -5.63
N SER A 151 -44.78 33.18 -5.87
CA SER A 151 -44.02 34.07 -5.00
C SER A 151 -44.92 34.61 -3.90
N PHE A 152 -44.52 34.54 -2.62
CA PHE A 152 -44.91 35.54 -1.62
C PHE A 152 -43.88 35.71 -0.51
N SER A 153 -43.71 36.98 -0.16
CA SER A 153 -42.73 37.60 0.72
C SER A 153 -43.04 37.42 2.21
N LYS A 154 -41.98 37.30 3.02
CA LYS A 154 -41.70 38.07 4.26
C LYS A 154 -42.83 38.28 5.28
N ALA A 155 -42.69 37.71 6.49
CA ALA A 155 -42.79 38.43 7.79
C ALA A 155 -42.67 37.50 9.02
N ASN A 156 -41.68 37.82 9.87
CA ASN A 156 -41.72 38.06 11.31
C ASN A 156 -42.76 37.37 12.24
N ASN A 157 -42.19 36.59 13.18
CA ASN A 157 -42.29 36.68 14.64
C ASN A 157 -43.43 35.99 15.43
N ALA A 158 -42.97 35.38 16.54
CA ALA A 158 -43.62 35.15 17.83
C ALA A 158 -44.61 33.98 18.06
N THR A 159 -44.07 32.97 18.77
CA THR A 159 -44.57 32.43 20.06
C THR A 159 -45.79 31.50 20.09
N ARG A 160 -45.54 30.22 20.46
CA ARG A 160 -46.21 29.41 21.53
C ARG A 160 -45.66 27.95 21.46
N ARG A 161 -44.91 27.43 22.45
CA ARG A 161 -45.36 26.68 23.67
C ARG A 161 -46.21 25.45 23.28
N LEU A 162 -45.90 24.17 23.55
CA LEU A 162 -45.19 23.45 24.63
C LEU A 162 -44.82 21.98 24.23
N SER A 163 -43.89 21.39 25.00
CA SER A 163 -43.78 19.95 25.44
C SER A 163 -43.26 18.92 24.41
N GLY A 164 -42.26 18.06 24.68
CA GLY A 164 -41.51 17.71 25.89
C GLY A 164 -40.61 16.47 25.64
N GLY A 165 -39.60 16.27 26.50
CA GLY A 165 -38.72 15.07 26.62
C GLY A 165 -37.46 15.12 25.74
N GLU A 166 -36.28 15.55 26.21
CA GLU A 166 -35.29 14.85 27.08
C GLU A 166 -34.79 13.53 26.49
N ASP A 167 -33.59 13.54 25.87
CA ASP A 167 -32.50 12.61 26.20
C ASP A 167 -31.15 13.16 25.67
N ASP A 168 -30.13 13.03 26.52
CA ASP A 168 -28.82 13.67 26.48
C ASP A 168 -27.79 12.84 25.68
N SER A 169 -26.91 13.49 24.92
CA SER A 169 -25.48 13.12 24.84
C SER A 169 -24.70 14.15 24.03
N ASP A 170 -24.17 15.14 24.76
CA ASP A 170 -23.31 16.20 24.25
C ASP A 170 -21.87 15.67 24.09
N TYR A 171 -21.39 15.59 22.85
CA TYR A 171 -20.00 15.27 22.52
C TYR A 171 -19.19 16.57 22.60
N SER A 172 -18.88 17.01 23.82
CA SER A 172 -18.00 18.17 24.02
C SER A 172 -16.58 17.85 23.55
N ALA A 173 -16.19 18.51 22.47
CA ALA A 173 -14.83 18.57 21.96
C ALA A 173 -13.99 19.47 22.87
N GLU A 174 -13.30 18.88 23.84
CA GLU A 174 -12.29 19.61 24.62
C GLU A 174 -10.97 19.70 23.85
N SER A 175 -10.75 20.90 23.32
CA SER A 175 -9.45 21.44 22.94
C SER A 175 -8.62 21.65 24.21
N PHE A 176 -7.82 20.65 24.61
CA PHE A 176 -6.86 20.79 25.70
C PHE A 176 -5.62 21.53 25.19
N GLU A 177 -5.63 22.86 25.40
CA GLU A 177 -4.45 23.71 25.27
C GLU A 177 -3.36 23.25 26.24
N GLY A 178 -2.14 23.11 25.74
CA GLY A 178 -0.98 22.72 26.53
C GLY A 178 -0.58 23.83 27.49
N GLU A 179 -0.89 23.63 28.78
CA GLU A 179 -0.39 24.44 29.88
C GLU A 179 1.10 24.17 30.11
N TYR A 180 1.91 25.21 29.92
CA TYR A 180 3.31 25.24 30.31
C TYR A 180 3.39 25.37 31.83
N THR A 181 3.57 24.27 32.55
CA THR A 181 3.91 24.33 33.99
C THR A 181 5.41 24.32 34.20
N ASN A 182 5.80 25.33 34.96
CA ASN A 182 7.09 25.83 35.36
C ASN A 182 7.99 24.78 36.06
N ASP A 183 9.30 25.04 35.96
CA ASP A 183 10.40 24.28 36.52
C ASP A 183 10.36 24.18 38.07
N ASN A 184 11.05 23.15 38.56
CA ASN A 184 11.65 23.01 39.89
C ASN A 184 10.85 22.24 40.95
N ASP A 185 11.02 20.91 40.99
CA ASP A 185 11.35 20.26 42.26
C ASP A 185 12.25 19.03 42.07
N SER A 186 13.19 18.91 42.99
CA SER A 186 14.35 18.04 42.95
C SER A 186 14.03 16.61 43.41
N ASN A 187 14.84 15.67 42.89
CA ASN A 187 15.01 14.29 43.37
C ASN A 187 14.22 13.18 42.66
N ALA A 188 14.42 13.06 41.34
CA ALA A 188 14.33 11.78 40.64
C ALA A 188 15.75 11.41 40.15
N PRO A 189 16.22 10.16 40.31
CA PRO A 189 17.53 9.78 39.82
C PRO A 189 17.51 9.95 38.30
N ALA A 190 18.35 10.86 37.81
CA ALA A 190 18.43 11.23 36.41
C ALA A 190 18.76 10.01 35.56
N LEU A 191 17.72 9.30 35.10
CA LEU A 191 17.77 8.53 33.87
C LEU A 191 17.90 9.54 32.74
N GLN A 192 19.10 10.10 32.64
CA GLN A 192 19.55 10.91 31.53
C GLN A 192 19.22 10.12 30.28
N SER A 193 18.19 10.58 29.55
CA SER A 193 17.63 9.91 28.38
C SER A 193 18.77 9.42 27.50
N ILE A 194 19.03 8.11 27.57
CA ILE A 194 20.08 7.41 26.81
C ILE A 194 19.82 7.55 25.30
N TYR A 195 18.62 8.00 24.93
CA TYR A 195 18.20 8.28 23.59
C TYR A 195 18.35 9.77 23.25
N PRO A 196 19.08 10.10 22.17
CA PRO A 196 19.23 11.48 21.74
C PRO A 196 17.89 12.06 21.28
N LYS A 197 17.66 13.35 21.57
CA LYS A 197 16.36 14.03 21.36
C LYS A 197 15.83 13.94 19.92
N TRP A 198 16.72 13.94 18.93
CA TRP A 198 16.37 13.78 17.51
C TRP A 198 15.78 12.40 17.20
N LEU A 199 16.21 11.34 17.90
CA LEU A 199 15.74 9.98 17.67
C LEU A 199 14.31 9.82 18.22
N ILE A 200 14.02 10.43 19.37
CA ILE A 200 12.67 10.49 19.93
C ILE A 200 11.73 11.22 18.96
N GLU A 201 12.17 12.33 18.38
CA GLU A 201 11.36 13.10 17.43
C GLU A 201 11.12 12.34 16.12
N VAL A 202 12.12 11.60 15.63
CA VAL A 202 11.98 10.73 14.46
C VAL A 202 11.00 9.59 14.72
N GLU A 203 11.09 8.93 15.88
CA GLU A 203 10.16 7.86 16.25
C GLU A 203 8.75 8.41 16.46
N LYS A 204 8.59 9.61 17.03
CA LYS A 204 7.28 10.29 17.11
C LYS A 204 6.68 10.54 15.73
N LYS A 205 7.43 11.15 14.81
CA LYS A 205 6.97 11.39 13.43
C LYS A 205 6.64 10.09 12.69
N ARG A 206 7.37 9.02 12.97
CA ARG A 206 7.07 7.68 12.43
C ARG A 206 5.76 7.16 12.98
N ALA A 207 5.54 7.23 14.30
CA ALA A 207 4.31 6.80 14.95
C ALA A 207 3.09 7.58 14.41
N ASP A 208 3.22 8.89 14.25
CA ASP A 208 2.15 9.74 13.67
C ASP A 208 1.83 9.35 12.22
N ALA A 209 2.86 9.10 11.40
CA ALA A 209 2.68 8.63 10.03
C ALA A 209 2.05 7.23 9.96
N GLU A 210 2.36 6.36 10.92
CA GLU A 210 1.76 5.03 11.04
C GLU A 210 0.29 5.12 11.47
N LEU A 211 -0.04 6.02 12.39
CA LEU A 211 -1.43 6.28 12.80
C LEU A 211 -2.27 6.80 11.63
N ILE A 212 -1.74 7.73 10.84
CA ILE A 212 -2.43 8.24 9.64
C ILE A 212 -2.65 7.11 8.63
N ARG A 213 -1.65 6.26 8.41
CA ARG A 213 -1.78 5.11 7.51
C ARG A 213 -2.83 4.11 8.02
N ALA A 214 -2.84 3.79 9.31
CA ALA A 214 -3.79 2.87 9.91
C ALA A 214 -5.24 3.36 9.75
N LYS A 215 -5.50 4.65 10.02
CA LYS A 215 -6.82 5.27 9.79
C LYS A 215 -7.25 5.22 8.32
N ALA A 216 -6.31 5.47 7.39
CA ALA A 216 -6.60 5.37 5.96
C ALA A 216 -6.88 3.93 5.51
N GLU A 217 -6.21 2.95 6.10
CA GLU A 217 -6.43 1.53 5.83
C GLU A 217 -7.77 1.04 6.39
N GLU A 218 -8.14 1.48 7.59
CA GLU A 218 -9.46 1.23 8.19
C GLU A 218 -10.58 1.77 7.31
N GLN A 219 -10.48 3.03 6.86
CA GLN A 219 -11.47 3.60 5.94
C GLN A 219 -11.58 2.82 4.63
N ARG A 220 -10.45 2.34 4.08
CA ARG A 220 -10.45 1.49 2.89
C ARG A 220 -11.13 0.15 3.14
N ALA A 221 -10.90 -0.47 4.30
CA ALA A 221 -11.56 -1.72 4.67
C ALA A 221 -13.07 -1.54 4.83
N VAL A 222 -13.52 -0.44 5.45
CA VAL A 222 -14.94 -0.10 5.57
C VAL A 222 -15.59 0.07 4.20
N VAL A 223 -14.93 0.80 3.28
CA VAL A 223 -15.43 0.96 1.90
C VAL A 223 -15.47 -0.39 1.19
N ALA A 224 -14.43 -1.22 1.33
CA ALA A 224 -14.37 -2.55 0.73
C ALA A 224 -15.47 -3.50 1.24
N SER A 225 -15.83 -3.42 2.53
CA SER A 225 -16.96 -4.18 3.10
C SER A 225 -18.27 -3.75 2.45
N LYS A 226 -18.54 -2.45 2.38
CA LYS A 226 -19.76 -1.92 1.77
C LYS A 226 -19.87 -2.25 0.28
N THR A 227 -18.76 -2.19 -0.45
CA THR A 227 -18.76 -2.56 -1.88
C THR A 227 -18.97 -4.07 -2.06
N ALA A 228 -18.41 -4.91 -1.19
CA ALA A 228 -18.66 -6.34 -1.20
C ALA A 228 -20.13 -6.67 -0.89
N GLU A 229 -20.72 -6.05 0.12
CA GLU A 229 -22.15 -6.20 0.45
C GLU A 229 -23.05 -5.79 -0.73
N ALA A 230 -22.77 -4.65 -1.36
CA ALA A 230 -23.51 -4.21 -2.55
C ALA A 230 -23.39 -5.22 -3.71
N SER A 231 -22.20 -5.81 -3.90
CA SER A 231 -21.98 -6.83 -4.93
C SER A 231 -22.76 -8.12 -4.66
N LEU A 232 -22.91 -8.51 -3.39
CA LEU A 232 -23.71 -9.68 -3.00
C LEU A 232 -25.19 -9.43 -3.28
N LEU A 233 -25.71 -8.25 -2.91
CA LEU A 233 -27.09 -7.88 -3.21
C LEU A 233 -27.36 -7.84 -4.72
N GLN A 234 -26.41 -7.31 -5.50
CA GLN A 234 -26.50 -7.31 -6.96
C GLN A 234 -26.52 -8.75 -7.52
N ALA A 235 -25.67 -9.63 -7.02
CA ALA A 235 -25.62 -11.02 -7.44
C ALA A 235 -26.94 -11.77 -7.10
N GLU A 236 -27.52 -11.51 -5.93
CA GLU A 236 -28.81 -12.09 -5.55
C GLU A 236 -29.96 -11.60 -6.43
N ALA A 237 -30.00 -10.30 -6.74
CA ALA A 237 -31.00 -9.74 -7.66
C ALA A 237 -30.90 -10.39 -9.05
N LEU A 238 -29.68 -10.55 -9.58
CA LEU A 238 -29.44 -11.23 -10.85
C LEU A 238 -29.88 -12.70 -10.81
N ARG A 239 -29.65 -13.40 -9.69
CA ARG A 239 -30.13 -14.78 -9.51
C ARG A 239 -31.64 -14.86 -9.59
N ARG A 240 -32.36 -13.97 -8.89
CA ARG A 240 -33.84 -13.93 -8.94
C ARG A 240 -34.37 -13.63 -10.35
N LEU A 241 -33.71 -12.75 -11.10
CA LEU A 241 -34.07 -12.48 -12.49
C LEU A 241 -33.86 -13.70 -13.38
N ALA A 242 -32.77 -14.45 -13.19
CA ALA A 242 -32.51 -15.69 -13.92
C ALA A 242 -33.58 -16.75 -13.62
N ASP A 243 -33.97 -16.94 -12.35
CA ASP A 243 -35.01 -17.90 -11.95
C ASP A 243 -36.40 -17.52 -12.50
N ALA A 244 -36.71 -16.22 -12.57
CA ALA A 244 -37.94 -15.76 -13.20
C ALA A 244 -37.91 -16.02 -14.72
N ALA A 245 -36.78 -15.79 -15.38
CA ALA A 245 -36.60 -16.03 -16.80
C ALA A 245 -36.71 -17.51 -17.17
N THR A 246 -36.15 -18.42 -16.36
CA THR A 246 -36.29 -19.87 -16.57
C THR A 246 -37.75 -20.31 -16.43
N THR A 247 -38.46 -19.80 -15.41
CA THR A 247 -39.88 -20.07 -15.21
C THR A 247 -40.72 -19.58 -16.40
N GLN A 248 -40.41 -18.39 -16.93
CA GLN A 248 -41.08 -17.86 -18.13
C GLN A 248 -40.79 -18.73 -19.37
N ALA A 249 -39.54 -19.15 -19.56
CA ALA A 249 -39.17 -20.03 -20.66
C ALA A 249 -39.92 -21.37 -20.61
N GLU A 250 -40.07 -21.96 -19.42
CA GLU A 250 -40.89 -23.17 -19.23
C GLU A 250 -42.38 -22.95 -19.54
N ALA A 251 -42.94 -21.81 -19.17
CA ALA A 251 -44.32 -21.49 -19.50
C ALA A 251 -44.52 -21.37 -21.02
N ILE A 252 -43.58 -20.72 -21.71
CA ILE A 252 -43.61 -20.56 -23.17
C ILE A 252 -43.51 -21.93 -23.86
N THR A 253 -42.61 -22.81 -23.43
CA THR A 253 -42.48 -24.15 -24.02
C THR A 253 -43.73 -25.00 -23.81
N ARG A 254 -44.38 -24.90 -22.65
CA ARG A 254 -45.68 -25.56 -22.40
C ARG A 254 -46.77 -25.04 -23.33
N ILE A 255 -46.89 -23.72 -23.51
CA ILE A 255 -47.87 -23.11 -24.42
C ILE A 255 -47.62 -23.56 -25.87
N ALA A 256 -46.36 -23.54 -26.31
CA ALA A 256 -45.97 -23.98 -27.64
C ALA A 256 -46.40 -25.44 -27.90
N GLY A 257 -46.14 -26.34 -26.95
CA GLY A 257 -46.57 -27.75 -27.05
C GLY A 257 -48.08 -27.94 -27.13
N ILE A 258 -48.87 -27.15 -26.40
CA ILE A 258 -50.34 -27.18 -26.46
C ILE A 258 -50.84 -26.69 -27.83
N LEU A 259 -50.27 -25.60 -28.36
CA LEU A 259 -50.62 -25.06 -29.66
C LEU A 259 -50.30 -26.06 -30.80
N GLU A 260 -49.14 -26.71 -30.74
CA GLU A 260 -48.75 -27.72 -31.72
C GLU A 260 -49.69 -28.95 -31.68
N SER A 261 -50.03 -29.42 -30.47
CA SER A 261 -51.02 -30.50 -30.29
C SER A 261 -52.41 -30.12 -30.80
N ARG A 262 -52.81 -28.84 -30.71
CA ARG A 262 -54.09 -28.34 -31.25
C ARG A 262 -54.05 -28.24 -32.78
N ALA A 263 -52.94 -27.77 -33.35
CA ALA A 263 -52.75 -27.70 -34.79
C ALA A 263 -52.81 -29.09 -35.43
N GLN A 264 -52.14 -30.08 -34.83
CA GLN A 264 -52.19 -31.48 -35.29
C GLN A 264 -53.62 -32.05 -35.27
N ARG A 265 -54.39 -31.77 -34.22
CA ARG A 265 -55.80 -32.23 -34.13
C ARG A 265 -56.71 -31.55 -35.16
N ASN A 266 -56.57 -30.24 -35.39
CA ASN A 266 -57.35 -29.55 -36.41
C ASN A 266 -57.02 -30.09 -37.81
N SER A 267 -55.75 -30.33 -38.11
CA SER A 267 -55.29 -30.95 -39.36
C SER A 267 -55.85 -32.36 -39.59
N MET A 268 -56.28 -33.06 -38.54
CA MET A 268 -56.85 -34.41 -38.61
C MET A 268 -58.38 -34.40 -38.79
N LEU A 269 -59.06 -33.28 -38.51
CA LEU A 269 -60.51 -33.13 -38.66
C LEU A 269 -60.93 -32.60 -40.05
N ASP A 270 -59.99 -32.06 -40.82
CA ASP A 270 -60.21 -31.53 -42.19
C ASP A 270 -59.94 -32.60 -43.29
N LEU A 271 -59.85 -33.89 -42.93
CA LEU A 271 -59.74 -35.07 -43.81
C LEU A 271 -60.97 -35.97 -43.65
#